data_AF-A0A7C1HWH1-F1
#
_entry.id   AF-A0A7C1HWH1-F1
#
_cell.length_a   1.000
_cell.length_b   1.000
_cell.length_c   1.000
_cell.angle_alpha   90.00
_cell.angle_beta   90.00
_cell.angle_gamma   90.00
#
_symmetry.space_group_name_H-M   'P 1'
#
loop_
_entity.id
_entity.type
_entity.pdbx_description
1 polymer ?
#
loop_
_entity_poly.entity_id
_entity_poly.type
_entity_poly.pdbx_seq_one_letter_code
_entity_poly.pdbx_strand_id
1 'polypeptide(L)'
;MERLNDEGQWIVLMGFMVCVGIFFLAIIIAQSTVVGQTTSEGVLEFPKNDIQDLRSEMIEIAKNWEQYVGDGEADDIMKDLVTLSMVRKNTVVKYAPDYSSDPTFKTGAMSDSYNSYTRIKIHFNNGVTEYDETFLLSRPKTP
;
A
#
# COMPACT_ATOMS: atom_id res chain seq x y z
N MET A 1 -1.58 47.88 -59.38
CA MET A 1 -1.68 46.56 -58.73
C MET A 1 -0.49 46.46 -57.80
N GLU A 2 -0.71 46.58 -56.49
CA GLU A 2 0.36 46.57 -55.49
C GLU A 2 1.13 45.25 -55.57
N ARG A 3 2.46 45.35 -55.71
CA ARG A 3 3.36 44.23 -55.50
C ARG A 3 3.28 43.90 -54.01
N LEU A 4 2.55 42.84 -53.68
CA LEU A 4 2.60 42.25 -52.34
C LEU A 4 4.09 42.01 -52.01
N ASN A 5 4.53 42.55 -50.89
CA ASN A 5 5.92 42.48 -50.47
C ASN A 5 6.20 41.06 -49.94
N ASP A 6 6.59 40.16 -50.85
CA ASP A 6 6.86 38.74 -50.57
C ASP A 6 7.84 38.54 -49.39
N GLU A 7 8.77 39.47 -49.23
CA GLU A 7 9.77 39.48 -48.16
C GLU A 7 9.14 39.77 -46.78
N GLY A 8 8.16 40.67 -46.75
CA GLY A 8 7.33 40.97 -45.59
C GLY A 8 6.40 39.81 -45.20
N GLN A 9 5.90 39.07 -46.18
CA GLN A 9 5.10 37.88 -45.93
C GLN A 9 5.93 36.75 -45.31
N TRP A 10 7.17 36.57 -45.77
CA TRP A 10 8.06 35.53 -45.27
C TRP A 10 8.44 35.74 -43.80
N ILE A 11 8.72 36.98 -43.40
CA ILE A 11 9.04 37.31 -42.01
C ILE A 11 7.83 37.14 -41.08
N VAL A 12 6.62 37.48 -41.54
CA VAL A 12 5.38 37.25 -40.79
C VAL A 12 5.12 35.74 -40.62
N LEU A 13 5.38 34.96 -41.66
CA LEU A 13 5.15 33.51 -41.64
C LEU A 13 6.14 32.77 -40.74
N MET A 14 7.42 33.15 -40.76
CA MET A 14 8.43 32.66 -39.80
C MET A 14 8.10 33.07 -38.36
N GLY A 15 7.71 34.33 -38.14
CA GLY A 15 7.31 34.82 -36.81
C GLY A 15 6.11 34.06 -36.26
N PHE A 16 5.10 33.83 -37.09
CA PHE A 16 3.92 33.04 -36.71
C PHE A 16 4.30 31.59 -36.35
N MET A 17 5.18 30.96 -37.13
CA MET A 17 5.66 29.61 -36.85
C MET A 17 6.40 29.51 -35.51
N VAL A 18 7.25 30.49 -35.21
CA VAL A 18 7.96 30.57 -33.93
C VAL A 18 6.98 30.78 -32.76
N CYS A 19 6.01 31.67 -32.90
CA CYS A 19 4.97 31.89 -31.88
C CYS A 19 4.18 30.62 -31.58
N VAL A 20 3.74 29.90 -32.62
CA VAL A 20 3.01 28.64 -32.47
C VAL A 20 3.91 27.59 -31.79
N GLY A 21 5.17 27.47 -32.19
CA GLY A 21 6.13 26.55 -31.57
C GLY A 21 6.36 26.81 -30.08
N ILE A 22 6.56 28.08 -29.69
CA ILE A 22 6.74 28.46 -28.28
C ILE A 22 5.45 28.22 -27.48
N PHE A 23 4.28 28.50 -28.07
CA PHE A 23 3.00 28.26 -27.42
C PHE A 23 2.77 26.78 -27.11
N PHE A 24 3.06 25.89 -28.06
CA PHE A 24 3.01 24.44 -27.81
C PHE A 24 4.02 23.99 -26.76
N LEU A 25 5.24 24.53 -26.79
CA LEU A 25 6.26 24.22 -25.78
C LEU A 25 5.81 24.63 -24.37
N ALA A 26 5.18 25.80 -24.24
CA ALA A 26 4.64 26.28 -22.97
C ALA A 26 3.53 25.36 -22.44
N ILE A 27 2.64 24.87 -23.32
CA ILE A 27 1.60 23.89 -22.93
C ILE A 27 2.23 22.59 -22.42
N ILE A 28 3.24 22.06 -23.11
CA ILE A 28 3.90 20.81 -22.72
C ILE A 28 4.57 20.96 -21.34
N ILE A 29 5.26 22.07 -21.09
CA ILE A 29 5.91 22.35 -19.81
C ILE A 29 4.85 22.45 -18.70
N ALA A 30 3.76 23.19 -18.93
CA ALA A 30 2.69 23.36 -17.95
C ALA A 30 1.97 22.05 -17.58
N GLN A 31 1.87 21.10 -18.52
CA GLN A 31 1.29 19.79 -18.23
C GLN A 31 2.28 18.85 -17.54
N SER A 32 3.57 18.99 -17.84
CA SER A 32 4.63 18.14 -17.27
C SER A 32 4.81 18.35 -15.76
N THR A 33 4.58 19.57 -15.25
CA THR A 33 4.62 19.87 -13.82
C THR A 33 3.47 19.21 -13.05
N VAL A 34 2.26 19.20 -13.62
CA VAL A 34 1.06 18.61 -12.99
C VAL A 34 1.22 17.11 -12.81
N VAL A 35 1.68 16.40 -13.83
CA VAL A 35 1.87 14.93 -13.77
C VAL A 35 3.03 14.54 -12.83
N GLY A 36 4.07 15.37 -12.77
CA GLY A 36 5.18 15.20 -11.81
C GLY A 36 4.72 15.31 -10.36
N GLN A 37 3.84 16.27 -10.06
CA GLN A 37 3.30 16.49 -8.73
C GLN A 37 2.39 15.33 -8.28
N THR A 38 1.43 14.90 -9.11
CA THR A 38 0.49 13.83 -8.72
C THR A 38 1.19 12.48 -8.49
N THR A 39 2.29 12.21 -9.20
CA THR A 39 3.08 10.99 -9.02
C THR A 39 3.89 11.02 -7.72
N SER A 40 4.46 12.18 -7.35
CA SER A 40 5.19 12.34 -6.09
C SER A 40 4.26 12.38 -4.87
N GLU A 41 3.07 12.97 -4.99
CA GLU A 41 2.06 12.96 -3.94
C GLU A 41 1.60 11.53 -3.63
N GLY A 42 1.32 10.71 -4.65
CA GLY A 42 0.93 9.30 -4.43
C GLY A 42 2.00 8.43 -3.75
N VAL A 43 3.28 8.75 -3.90
CA VAL A 43 4.39 8.04 -3.21
C VAL A 43 4.57 8.54 -1.78
N LEU A 44 4.34 9.83 -1.54
CA LEU A 44 4.40 10.42 -0.20
C LEU A 44 3.19 10.06 0.66
N GLU A 45 2.03 9.84 0.05
CA GLU A 45 0.79 9.46 0.74
C GLU A 45 0.77 7.99 1.18
N PHE A 46 1.75 7.18 0.76
CA PHE A 46 1.85 5.80 1.21
C PHE A 46 2.16 5.73 2.72
N PRO A 47 1.26 5.16 3.55
CA PRO A 47 1.33 5.25 5.01
C PRO A 47 2.30 4.22 5.60
N LYS A 48 3.60 4.37 5.30
CA LYS A 48 4.66 3.42 5.71
C LYS A 48 4.70 3.19 7.21
N ASN A 49 4.58 4.26 7.99
CA ASN A 49 4.67 4.19 9.45
C ASN A 49 3.49 3.42 10.04
N ASP A 50 2.25 3.73 9.61
CA ASP A 50 1.06 3.01 10.08
C ASP A 50 1.14 1.51 9.78
N ILE A 51 1.61 1.14 8.58
CA ILE A 51 1.78 -0.28 8.20
C ILE A 51 2.88 -0.94 9.05
N GLN A 52 4.00 -0.25 9.29
CA GLN A 52 5.10 -0.77 10.11
C GLN A 52 4.71 -0.94 11.58
N ASP A 53 4.03 0.05 12.16
CA ASP A 53 3.56 0.00 13.54
C ASP A 53 2.59 -1.18 13.71
N LEU A 54 1.61 -1.29 12.82
CA LEU A 54 0.66 -2.39 12.85
C LEU A 54 1.34 -3.76 12.68
N ARG A 55 2.31 -3.86 11.78
CA ARG A 55 3.09 -5.08 11.61
C ARG A 55 3.86 -5.45 12.88
N SER A 56 4.43 -4.47 13.57
CA SER A 56 5.16 -4.68 14.83
C SER A 56 4.22 -5.22 15.92
N GLU A 57 3.09 -4.55 16.14
CA GLU A 57 2.06 -4.97 17.11
C GLU A 57 1.55 -6.38 16.81
N MET A 58 1.30 -6.70 15.54
CA MET A 58 0.84 -8.02 15.13
C MET A 58 1.87 -9.12 15.36
N ILE A 59 3.16 -8.83 15.17
CA ILE A 59 4.24 -9.77 15.48
C ILE A 59 4.34 -9.99 16.99
N GLU A 60 4.14 -8.95 17.79
CA GLU A 60 4.16 -9.04 19.25
C GLU A 60 3.00 -9.90 19.78
N ILE A 61 1.77 -9.60 19.36
CA ILE A 61 0.59 -10.41 19.70
C ILE A 61 0.79 -11.86 19.26
N ALA A 62 1.33 -12.06 18.06
CA ALA A 62 1.62 -13.40 17.57
C ALA A 62 2.70 -14.11 18.38
N LYS A 63 3.74 -13.45 18.88
CA LYS A 63 4.76 -14.12 19.72
C LYS A 63 4.17 -14.59 21.04
N ASN A 64 3.30 -13.78 21.65
CA ASN A 64 2.74 -14.04 22.97
C ASN A 64 1.41 -14.81 22.93
N TRP A 65 0.97 -15.24 21.73
CA TRP A 65 -0.31 -15.92 21.53
C TRP A 65 -0.56 -17.11 22.47
N GLU A 66 0.45 -17.94 22.72
CA GLU A 66 0.30 -19.12 23.58
C GLU A 66 0.04 -18.74 25.05
N GLN A 67 0.63 -17.64 25.52
CA GLN A 67 0.35 -17.09 26.84
C GLN A 67 -1.10 -16.59 26.92
N TYR A 68 -1.59 -15.89 25.90
CA TYR A 68 -2.97 -15.42 25.85
C TYR A 68 -3.99 -16.56 25.77
N VAL A 69 -3.66 -17.66 25.09
CA VAL A 69 -4.49 -18.87 25.08
C VAL A 69 -4.49 -19.53 26.45
N GLY A 70 -3.35 -19.61 27.13
CA GLY A 70 -3.23 -20.17 28.47
C GLY A 70 -3.99 -19.38 29.53
N ASP A 71 -4.08 -18.06 29.38
CA ASP A 71 -4.80 -17.15 30.29
C ASP A 71 -6.29 -17.01 29.94
N GLY A 72 -6.73 -17.60 28.82
CA GLY A 72 -8.12 -17.50 28.32
C GLY A 72 -8.47 -16.16 27.65
N GLU A 73 -7.51 -15.24 27.50
CA GLU A 73 -7.68 -13.91 26.91
C GLU A 73 -7.63 -13.90 25.37
N ALA A 74 -7.25 -15.03 24.74
CA ALA A 74 -7.07 -15.09 23.28
C ALA A 74 -8.32 -14.74 22.47
N ASP A 75 -9.52 -15.09 22.95
CA ASP A 75 -10.78 -14.79 22.27
C ASP A 75 -11.14 -13.29 22.39
N ASP A 76 -10.90 -12.71 23.57
CA ASP A 76 -11.10 -11.28 23.81
C ASP A 76 -10.13 -10.44 22.97
N ILE A 77 -8.87 -10.83 22.89
CA ILE A 77 -7.87 -10.15 22.04
C ILE A 77 -8.28 -10.24 20.57
N MET A 78 -8.71 -11.41 20.08
CA MET A 78 -9.17 -11.55 18.70
C MET A 78 -10.38 -10.65 18.42
N LYS A 79 -11.33 -10.58 19.36
CA LYS A 79 -12.52 -9.74 19.25
C LYS A 79 -12.17 -8.26 19.27
N ASP A 80 -11.23 -7.85 20.10
CA ASP A 80 -10.72 -6.48 20.15
C ASP A 80 -9.96 -6.13 18.87
N LEU A 81 -9.20 -7.07 18.30
CA LEU A 81 -8.49 -6.89 17.02
C LEU A 81 -9.47 -6.71 15.86
N VAL A 82 -10.52 -7.52 15.82
CA VAL A 82 -11.62 -7.37 14.86
C VAL A 82 -12.36 -6.05 15.10
N THR A 83 -12.60 -5.66 16.34
CA THR A 83 -13.26 -4.38 16.67
C THR A 83 -12.40 -3.19 16.26
N LEU A 84 -11.10 -3.21 16.54
CA LEU A 84 -10.11 -2.23 16.09
C LEU A 84 -10.07 -2.14 14.57
N SER A 85 -10.13 -3.28 13.87
CA SER A 85 -10.19 -3.32 12.40
C SER A 85 -11.44 -2.65 11.84
N MET A 86 -12.57 -2.79 12.52
CA MET A 86 -13.86 -2.19 12.12
C MET A 86 -13.92 -0.71 12.46
N VAL A 87 -13.42 -0.30 13.63
CA VAL A 87 -13.45 1.09 14.12
C VAL A 87 -12.51 1.98 13.32
N ARG A 88 -11.29 1.51 13.04
CA ARG A 88 -10.32 2.32 12.30
C ARG A 88 -10.53 2.30 10.79
N LYS A 89 -11.47 1.48 10.26
CA LYS A 89 -11.72 1.20 8.81
C LYS A 89 -10.49 0.85 7.96
N ASN A 90 -9.29 0.86 8.55
CA ASN A 90 -8.04 0.98 7.84
C ASN A 90 -7.17 -0.27 7.89
N THR A 91 -7.55 -1.29 8.65
CA THR A 91 -6.71 -2.48 8.77
C THR A 91 -7.49 -3.71 9.20
N VAL A 92 -7.79 -4.60 8.25
CA VAL A 92 -8.28 -5.94 8.55
C VAL A 92 -7.08 -6.83 8.79
N VAL A 93 -6.76 -7.11 10.05
CA VAL A 93 -5.78 -8.15 10.34
C VAL A 93 -6.49 -9.47 10.58
N LYS A 94 -6.18 -10.46 9.75
CA LYS A 94 -6.61 -11.84 9.97
C LYS A 94 -5.44 -12.62 10.52
N TYR A 95 -5.51 -12.86 11.82
CA TYR A 95 -4.64 -13.81 12.50
C TYR A 95 -5.27 -15.21 12.41
N ALA A 96 -4.55 -16.18 11.84
CA ALA A 96 -5.00 -17.55 11.80
C ALA A 96 -3.89 -18.46 12.32
N PRO A 97 -3.99 -18.92 13.58
CA PRO A 97 -3.12 -19.96 14.07
C PRO A 97 -3.45 -21.29 13.35
N ASP A 98 -2.49 -22.22 13.34
CA ASP A 98 -2.63 -23.57 12.75
C ASP A 98 -3.85 -24.37 13.30
N TYR A 99 -4.51 -23.87 14.35
CA TYR A 99 -5.71 -24.41 14.99
C TYR A 99 -7.00 -23.62 14.67
N SER A 100 -7.09 -22.94 13.53
CA SER A 100 -8.35 -22.31 13.12
C SER A 100 -9.40 -23.34 12.67
N SER A 101 -10.64 -23.18 13.15
CA SER A 101 -11.80 -23.99 12.76
C SER A 101 -12.38 -23.62 11.39
N ASP A 102 -11.86 -22.56 10.76
CA ASP A 102 -12.26 -22.09 9.42
C ASP A 102 -11.58 -22.94 8.32
N PRO A 103 -12.34 -23.73 7.53
CA PRO A 103 -11.79 -24.61 6.50
C PRO A 103 -11.11 -23.87 5.34
N THR A 104 -11.35 -22.57 5.18
CA THR A 104 -10.68 -21.70 4.19
C THR A 104 -9.30 -21.24 4.66
N PHE A 105 -9.02 -21.37 5.96
CA PHE A 105 -7.80 -20.89 6.63
C PHE A 105 -6.97 -22.01 7.28
N LYS A 106 -7.39 -23.28 7.10
CA LYS A 106 -6.56 -24.47 7.34
C LYS A 106 -5.37 -24.47 6.39
N THR A 107 -4.37 -23.68 6.73
CA THR A 107 -3.02 -23.92 6.25
C THR A 107 -2.62 -25.21 6.96
N GLY A 108 -2.63 -26.34 6.25
CA GLY A 108 -2.17 -27.60 6.83
C GLY A 108 -0.87 -27.33 7.58
N ALA A 109 -0.84 -27.66 8.88
CA ALA A 109 0.18 -27.21 9.83
C ALA A 109 1.55 -27.13 9.16
N MET A 110 1.98 -25.91 8.81
CA MET A 110 3.27 -25.74 8.16
C MET A 110 4.29 -25.93 9.27
N SER A 111 4.89 -27.10 9.29
CA SER A 111 5.77 -27.48 10.36
C SER A 111 6.88 -28.36 9.82
N ASP A 112 8.11 -27.99 10.16
CA ASP A 112 9.31 -28.79 9.91
C ASP A 112 9.66 -29.59 11.19
N SER A 113 10.72 -30.40 11.13
CA SER A 113 11.24 -31.18 12.25
C SER A 113 11.58 -30.32 13.48
N TYR A 114 11.88 -29.04 13.28
CA TYR A 114 12.32 -28.13 14.35
C TYR A 114 11.40 -26.95 14.61
N ASN A 115 10.54 -26.58 13.66
CA ASN A 115 9.73 -25.35 13.75
C ASN A 115 8.26 -25.58 13.39
N SER A 116 7.37 -24.83 14.03
CA SER A 116 5.99 -24.60 13.62
C SER A 116 5.85 -23.19 13.06
N TYR A 117 5.13 -23.01 11.95
CA TYR A 117 4.96 -21.71 11.29
C TYR A 117 3.54 -21.21 11.45
N THR A 118 3.35 -20.06 12.12
CA THR A 118 2.06 -19.37 12.15
C THR A 118 1.94 -18.41 10.96
N ARG A 119 0.85 -18.51 10.19
CA ARG A 119 0.58 -17.59 9.08
C ARG A 119 -0.18 -16.36 9.58
N ILE A 120 0.36 -15.18 9.30
CA ILE A 120 -0.30 -13.91 9.61
C ILE A 120 -0.62 -13.21 8.30
N LYS A 121 -1.89 -12.85 8.11
CA LYS A 121 -2.34 -12.07 6.95
C LYS A 121 -2.77 -10.68 7.41
N ILE A 122 -2.04 -9.67 6.96
CA ILE A 122 -2.34 -8.27 7.18
C ILE A 122 -2.98 -7.74 5.90
N HIS A 123 -4.19 -7.20 6.01
CA HIS A 123 -4.83 -6.44 4.94
C HIS A 123 -5.05 -5.01 5.43
N PHE A 124 -4.22 -4.10 4.95
CA PHE A 124 -4.32 -2.68 5.24
C PHE A 124 -5.07 -1.98 4.12
N ASN A 125 -6.05 -1.14 4.46
CA ASN A 125 -6.80 -0.37 3.48
C ASN A 125 -7.30 0.93 4.08
N ASN A 126 -6.60 2.04 3.89
CA ASN A 126 -7.00 3.32 4.47
C ASN A 126 -7.99 4.14 3.61
N GLY A 127 -8.63 3.52 2.62
CA GLY A 127 -9.49 4.19 1.63
C GLY A 127 -8.75 4.89 0.50
N VAL A 128 -7.42 5.02 0.59
CA VAL A 128 -6.55 5.60 -0.45
C VAL A 128 -5.52 4.56 -0.93
N THR A 129 -4.90 3.85 0.00
CA THR A 129 -3.90 2.81 -0.22
C THR A 129 -4.39 1.47 0.27
N GLU A 130 -4.31 0.45 -0.59
CA GLU A 130 -4.53 -0.95 -0.26
C GLU A 130 -3.20 -1.70 -0.23
N TYR A 131 -2.94 -2.46 0.82
CA TYR A 131 -1.72 -3.22 1.02
C TYR A 131 -2.02 -4.57 1.69
N ASP A 132 -1.62 -5.65 1.02
CA ASP A 132 -1.71 -7.01 1.54
C ASP A 132 -0.31 -7.57 1.84
N GLU A 133 -0.13 -8.07 3.06
CA GLU A 133 1.06 -8.83 3.46
C GLU A 133 0.63 -10.19 4.00
N THR A 134 1.35 -11.24 3.60
CA THR A 134 1.26 -12.55 4.24
C THR A 134 2.67 -12.99 4.60
N PHE A 135 2.90 -13.25 5.89
CA PHE A 135 4.18 -13.74 6.35
C PHE A 135 4.03 -14.91 7.31
N LEU A 136 5.09 -15.71 7.40
CA LEU A 136 5.16 -16.90 8.23
C LEU A 136 6.06 -16.60 9.43
N LEU A 137 5.49 -16.68 10.62
CA LEU A 137 6.23 -16.58 11.87
C LEU A 137 6.70 -17.97 12.28
N SER A 138 8.00 -18.22 12.21
CA SER A 138 8.62 -19.45 12.71
C SER A 138 8.65 -19.44 14.22
N ARG A 139 8.24 -20.54 14.85
CA ARG A 139 8.45 -20.83 16.27
C ARG A 139 9.16 -22.16 16.42
N PRO A 140 10.15 -22.27 17.33
CA PRO A 140 10.77 -23.55 17.64
C PRO A 140 9.75 -24.47 18.31
N LYS A 141 9.73 -25.75 17.93
CA LYS A 141 9.00 -26.76 18.69
C LYS A 141 9.71 -26.97 20.02
N THR A 142 9.01 -26.74 21.12
CA THR A 142 9.45 -27.22 22.44
C THR A 142 9.57 -28.75 22.40
N PRO A 143 10.66 -29.33 22.94
CA PRO A 143 10.85 -30.78 22.98
C PRO A 143 9.83 -31.49 23.89
#